data_AF-A0A9D6XKP9-F1
#
_entry.id   AF-A0A9D6XKP9-F1
#
_cell.length_a   1.000
_cell.length_b   1.000
_cell.length_c   1.000
_cell.angle_alpha   90.00
_cell.angle_beta   90.00
_cell.angle_gamma   90.00
#
_symmetry.space_group_name_H-M   'P 1'
#
loop_
_entity.id
_entity.type
_entity.pdbx_description
1 polymer ?
#
loop_
_entity_poly.entity_id
_entity_poly.type
_entity_poly.pdbx_seq_one_letter_code
_entity_poly.pdbx_strand_id
1 'polypeptide(L)'
;MNPGDLLTLNIEKVAHGGLCVARHDGVVVFVRHALPGETVEVKLVSLAPGKRSWFAQTIKVISASPHRIEPKCEFFKPDGCGGCDWQHVNPTFQRELKLAVLVEQLERFGQVPNAKEICSINSVEPSDYNWRTRIRLVANEQGKWGFRKTRSHEVQVIDKCLIANNSINDVLKNLPEGNIGEEILIVKSKDETIVYPVEKRTPSAPNSVQEVDGHDFAVAGDGFWQVHPGAASVLSNQIKKSISGLKVDSFADLYAGVGALAHSLLQEFPQATGFVVEADRNAAQNAKTNLKDFKNVQVVGDRVDRWIKSVKTKFDVVVLDPPRSGAGQNVMQQICAQTLQKIIYIACDPAALARDVLIAKKYGWRLETVVAFDLFPMTHHLESVAVLVHE
;
A
#
# COMPACT_ATOMS: atom_id res chain seq x y z
N MET A 1 6.13 -23.40 -25.63
CA MET A 1 5.36 -22.95 -24.44
C MET A 1 4.07 -22.31 -24.92
N ASN A 2 2.94 -22.87 -24.50
CA ASN A 2 1.57 -22.42 -24.73
C ASN A 2 0.81 -22.30 -23.40
N PRO A 3 -0.28 -21.52 -23.33
CA PRO A 3 -1.17 -21.54 -22.17
C PRO A 3 -1.68 -22.96 -21.91
N GLY A 4 -1.60 -23.41 -20.67
CA GLY A 4 -2.00 -24.75 -20.25
C GLY A 4 -0.85 -25.76 -20.15
N ASP A 5 0.31 -25.51 -20.76
CA ASP A 5 1.48 -26.39 -20.66
C ASP A 5 1.90 -26.57 -19.19
N LEU A 6 2.34 -27.77 -18.85
CA LEU A 6 2.90 -28.11 -17.55
C LEU A 6 4.43 -28.11 -17.60
N LEU A 7 5.06 -27.45 -16.64
CA LEU A 7 6.52 -27.38 -16.53
C LEU A 7 6.94 -27.69 -15.10
N THR A 8 8.07 -28.38 -14.93
CA THR A 8 8.77 -28.44 -13.64
C THR A 8 9.84 -27.36 -13.62
N LEU A 9 9.78 -26.46 -12.64
CA LEU A 9 10.65 -25.30 -12.53
C LEU A 9 11.35 -25.25 -11.17
N ASN A 10 12.60 -24.81 -11.18
CA ASN A 10 13.33 -24.39 -9.99
C ASN A 10 13.14 -22.88 -9.80
N ILE A 11 12.72 -22.48 -8.60
CA ILE A 11 12.36 -21.11 -8.28
C ILE A 11 13.57 -20.37 -7.74
N GLU A 12 13.96 -19.29 -8.41
CA GLU A 12 15.19 -18.55 -8.14
C GLU A 12 15.02 -17.54 -7.00
N LYS A 13 14.12 -16.57 -7.19
CA LYS A 13 13.95 -15.43 -6.28
C LYS A 13 12.56 -14.83 -6.36
N VAL A 14 12.22 -14.00 -5.38
CA VAL A 14 10.99 -13.19 -5.41
C VAL A 14 11.10 -12.05 -6.42
N ALA A 15 9.96 -11.67 -6.99
CA ALA A 15 9.80 -10.49 -7.81
C ALA A 15 8.68 -9.60 -7.24
N HIS A 16 8.70 -8.34 -7.66
CA HIS A 16 7.62 -7.40 -7.35
C HIS A 16 6.27 -7.95 -7.82
N GLY A 17 5.22 -7.78 -7.00
CA GLY A 17 3.86 -8.24 -7.32
C GLY A 17 3.45 -9.59 -6.74
N GLY A 18 4.18 -10.13 -5.74
CA GLY A 18 3.80 -11.37 -5.05
C GLY A 18 4.12 -12.65 -5.81
N LEU A 19 5.00 -12.55 -6.80
CA LEU A 19 5.39 -13.63 -7.70
C LEU A 19 6.85 -14.02 -7.42
N CYS A 20 7.22 -15.25 -7.75
CA CYS A 20 8.62 -15.65 -7.83
C CYS A 20 9.04 -15.86 -9.28
N VAL A 21 10.34 -15.86 -9.54
CA VAL A 21 10.91 -16.00 -10.88
C VAL A 21 11.60 -17.34 -11.00
N ALA A 22 11.39 -17.97 -12.15
CA ALA A 22 12.17 -19.09 -12.65
C ALA A 22 12.58 -18.82 -14.10
N ARG A 23 13.55 -19.58 -14.61
CA ARG A 23 13.93 -19.57 -16.02
C ARG A 23 13.75 -20.94 -16.64
N HIS A 24 13.19 -20.95 -17.84
CA HIS A 24 13.03 -22.14 -18.66
C HIS A 24 13.47 -21.80 -20.08
N ASP A 25 14.50 -22.47 -20.59
CA ASP A 25 15.11 -22.22 -21.90
C ASP A 25 15.44 -20.73 -22.15
N GLY A 26 16.00 -20.06 -21.13
CA GLY A 26 16.36 -18.65 -21.18
C GLY A 26 15.18 -17.67 -21.03
N VAL A 27 13.93 -18.15 -21.02
CA VAL A 27 12.73 -17.34 -20.85
C VAL A 27 12.37 -17.23 -19.38
N VAL A 28 12.03 -16.00 -18.95
CA VAL A 28 11.57 -15.72 -17.59
C VAL A 28 10.12 -16.19 -17.42
N VAL A 29 9.87 -16.94 -16.34
CA VAL A 29 8.54 -17.37 -15.91
C VAL A 29 8.26 -16.82 -14.52
N PHE A 30 7.21 -16.02 -14.39
CA PHE A 30 6.70 -15.51 -13.12
C PHE A 30 5.69 -16.49 -12.54
N VAL A 31 6.02 -17.08 -11.40
CA VAL A 31 5.27 -18.18 -10.77
C VAL A 31 4.54 -17.67 -9.53
N ARG A 32 3.22 -17.83 -9.50
CA ARG A 32 2.39 -17.58 -8.32
C ARG A 32 2.35 -18.81 -7.41
N HIS A 33 2.28 -18.57 -6.10
CA HIS A 33 2.24 -19.61 -5.04
C HIS A 33 3.49 -20.49 -4.96
N ALA A 34 4.62 -19.97 -5.42
CA ALA A 34 5.95 -20.55 -5.28
C ALA A 34 6.80 -19.71 -4.32
N LEU A 35 7.81 -20.34 -3.70
CA LEU A 35 8.82 -19.69 -2.89
C LEU A 35 10.23 -19.87 -3.50
N PRO A 36 11.17 -18.93 -3.25
CA PRO A 36 12.57 -19.12 -3.60
C PRO A 36 13.14 -20.41 -3.03
N GLY A 37 13.93 -21.13 -3.84
CA GLY A 37 14.54 -22.40 -3.49
C GLY A 37 13.66 -23.64 -3.71
N GLU A 38 12.42 -23.48 -4.15
CA GLU A 38 11.53 -24.61 -4.42
C GLU A 38 11.73 -25.23 -5.79
N THR A 39 11.39 -26.51 -5.89
CA THR A 39 11.08 -27.17 -7.16
C THR A 39 9.57 -27.40 -7.22
N VAL A 40 8.92 -26.88 -8.25
CA VAL A 40 7.46 -26.92 -8.39
C VAL A 40 7.04 -27.36 -9.78
N GLU A 41 5.91 -28.05 -9.86
CA GLU A 41 5.18 -28.21 -11.12
C GLU A 41 4.20 -27.04 -11.26
N VAL A 42 4.23 -26.40 -12.42
CA VAL A 42 3.42 -25.21 -12.72
C VAL A 42 2.62 -25.42 -13.98
N LYS A 43 1.46 -24.77 -14.05
CA LYS A 43 0.68 -24.59 -15.27
C LYS A 43 0.92 -23.19 -15.84
N LEU A 44 1.32 -23.10 -17.10
CA LEU A 44 1.40 -21.81 -17.79
C LEU A 44 0.00 -21.20 -17.95
N VAL A 45 -0.17 -19.94 -17.53
CA VAL A 45 -1.45 -19.23 -17.53
C VAL A 45 -1.57 -18.32 -18.74
N SER A 46 -0.59 -17.42 -18.93
CA SER A 46 -0.61 -16.44 -20.01
C SER A 46 0.77 -15.85 -20.26
N LEU A 47 0.93 -15.22 -21.42
CA LEU A 47 2.09 -14.35 -21.68
C LEU A 47 2.02 -13.09 -20.81
N ALA A 48 3.17 -12.68 -20.30
CA ALA A 48 3.32 -11.39 -19.65
C ALA A 48 3.26 -10.24 -20.68
N PRO A 49 2.94 -9.00 -20.24
CA PRO A 49 3.07 -7.81 -21.07
C PRO A 49 4.43 -7.73 -21.77
N GLY A 50 4.43 -7.36 -23.05
CA GLY A 50 5.64 -7.36 -23.89
C GLY A 50 6.00 -8.72 -24.49
N LYS A 51 5.27 -9.80 -24.17
CA LYS A 51 5.35 -11.13 -24.81
C LYS A 51 6.74 -11.79 -24.78
N ARG A 52 7.56 -11.46 -23.77
CA ARG A 52 8.92 -12.03 -23.56
C ARG A 52 9.04 -12.90 -22.30
N SER A 53 7.96 -12.99 -21.52
CA SER A 53 7.91 -13.75 -20.28
C SER A 53 6.55 -14.41 -20.13
N TRP A 54 6.46 -15.40 -19.24
CA TRP A 54 5.23 -16.11 -18.94
C TRP A 54 4.78 -15.88 -17.50
N PHE A 55 3.47 -15.94 -17.29
CA PHE A 55 2.89 -16.17 -15.97
C PHE A 55 2.51 -17.63 -15.83
N ALA A 56 2.81 -18.20 -14.67
CA ALA A 56 2.49 -19.57 -14.32
C ALA A 56 1.91 -19.64 -12.91
N GLN A 57 1.18 -20.71 -12.65
CA GLN A 57 0.56 -20.99 -11.36
C GLN A 57 1.10 -22.33 -10.86
N THR A 58 1.64 -22.36 -9.64
CA THR A 58 2.03 -23.62 -9.00
C THR A 58 0.80 -24.50 -8.82
N ILE A 59 0.89 -25.74 -9.28
CA ILE A 59 -0.13 -26.78 -9.09
C ILE A 59 0.33 -27.88 -8.13
N LYS A 60 1.64 -28.11 -8.02
CA LYS A 60 2.24 -29.06 -7.08
C LYS A 60 3.61 -28.60 -6.64
N VAL A 61 3.89 -28.72 -5.34
CA VAL A 61 5.22 -28.50 -4.78
C VAL A 61 5.95 -29.84 -4.71
N ILE A 62 7.09 -29.97 -5.38
CA ILE A 62 7.89 -31.20 -5.44
C ILE A 62 8.93 -31.20 -4.31
N SER A 63 9.62 -30.06 -4.14
CA SER A 63 10.53 -29.80 -3.03
C SER A 63 10.17 -28.46 -2.42
N ALA A 64 9.72 -28.48 -1.16
CA ALA A 64 9.21 -27.31 -0.48
C ALA A 64 10.33 -26.53 0.21
N SER A 65 10.18 -25.20 0.24
CA SER A 65 11.02 -24.33 1.07
C SER A 65 10.73 -24.64 2.55
N PRO A 66 11.73 -24.59 3.45
CA PRO A 66 11.50 -24.72 4.90
C PRO A 66 10.58 -23.60 5.45
N HIS A 67 10.39 -22.53 4.68
CA HIS A 67 9.54 -21.41 5.03
C HIS A 67 8.07 -21.58 4.60
N ARG A 68 7.75 -22.63 3.84
CA ARG A 68 6.38 -22.93 3.41
C ARG A 68 5.55 -23.42 4.60
N ILE A 69 4.34 -22.92 4.71
CA ILE A 69 3.33 -23.37 5.67
C ILE A 69 2.03 -23.71 4.96
N GLU A 70 1.16 -24.45 5.62
CA GLU A 70 -0.19 -24.72 5.11
C GLU A 70 -1.07 -23.47 5.24
N PRO A 71 -1.68 -22.96 4.15
CA PRO A 71 -2.61 -21.84 4.20
C PRO A 71 -3.84 -22.14 5.06
N LYS A 72 -4.25 -21.20 5.92
CA LYS A 72 -5.45 -21.36 6.75
C LYS A 72 -6.77 -21.00 6.04
N CYS A 73 -6.73 -20.15 5.02
CA CYS A 73 -7.93 -19.72 4.30
C CYS A 73 -8.28 -20.73 3.21
N GLU A 74 -9.47 -21.32 3.28
CA GLU A 74 -9.96 -22.26 2.28
C GLU A 74 -10.14 -21.66 0.87
N PHE A 75 -10.24 -20.33 0.78
CA PHE A 75 -10.34 -19.59 -0.48
C PHE A 75 -8.97 -19.26 -1.09
N PHE A 76 -7.87 -19.51 -0.37
CA PHE A 76 -6.51 -19.36 -0.88
C PHE A 76 -6.14 -20.58 -1.72
N LYS A 77 -6.58 -20.56 -2.99
CA LYS A 77 -6.38 -21.61 -3.98
C LYS A 77 -5.81 -21.03 -5.28
N PRO A 78 -5.19 -21.85 -6.14
CA PRO A 78 -4.70 -21.41 -7.46
C PRO A 78 -5.70 -20.56 -8.26
N ASP A 79 -6.97 -20.98 -8.27
CA ASP A 79 -8.11 -20.35 -8.96
C ASP A 79 -9.10 -19.66 -8.00
N GLY A 80 -8.70 -19.45 -6.75
CA GLY A 80 -9.54 -18.88 -5.70
C GLY A 80 -9.44 -17.35 -5.60
N CYS A 81 -9.67 -16.86 -4.38
CA CYS A 81 -9.68 -15.44 -4.04
C CYS A 81 -8.37 -14.73 -4.45
N GLY A 82 -8.49 -13.56 -5.06
CA GLY A 82 -7.35 -12.71 -5.45
C GLY A 82 -6.81 -11.80 -4.34
N GLY A 83 -7.31 -11.93 -3.10
CA GLY A 83 -7.01 -11.00 -2.01
C GLY A 83 -5.69 -11.23 -1.27
N CYS A 84 -5.10 -12.42 -1.35
CA CYS A 84 -3.83 -12.75 -0.69
C CYS A 84 -2.86 -13.43 -1.67
N ASP A 85 -1.57 -13.24 -1.43
CA ASP A 85 -0.49 -13.79 -2.25
C ASP A 85 0.28 -14.90 -1.52
N TRP A 86 0.44 -14.78 -0.19
CA TRP A 86 1.48 -15.47 0.56
C TRP A 86 0.99 -16.19 1.82
N GLN A 87 -0.27 -16.64 1.87
CA GLN A 87 -0.74 -17.43 3.02
C GLN A 87 0.00 -18.77 3.20
N HIS A 88 0.71 -19.24 2.16
CA HIS A 88 1.57 -20.41 2.19
C HIS A 88 2.99 -20.13 2.70
N VAL A 89 3.25 -18.92 3.22
CA VAL A 89 4.57 -18.45 3.64
C VAL A 89 4.51 -18.05 5.09
N ASN A 90 5.43 -18.51 5.94
CA ASN A 90 5.46 -18.04 7.33
C ASN A 90 5.66 -16.51 7.39
N PRO A 91 5.07 -15.80 8.38
CA PRO A 91 5.09 -14.33 8.42
C PRO A 91 6.48 -13.70 8.45
N THR A 92 7.46 -14.34 9.12
CA THR A 92 8.84 -13.83 9.17
C THR A 92 9.45 -13.80 7.78
N PHE A 93 9.33 -14.90 7.03
CA PHE A 93 9.86 -14.95 5.68
C PHE A 93 9.08 -14.04 4.71
N GLN A 94 7.78 -13.79 4.93
CA GLN A 94 7.05 -12.78 4.13
C GLN A 94 7.73 -11.41 4.19
N ARG A 95 8.16 -10.98 5.38
CA ARG A 95 8.87 -9.70 5.55
C ARG A 95 10.24 -9.70 4.87
N GLU A 96 10.97 -10.80 4.95
CA GLU A 96 12.25 -10.94 4.23
C GLU A 96 12.06 -10.81 2.71
N LEU A 97 11.00 -11.43 2.16
CA LEU A 97 10.67 -11.29 0.74
C LEU A 97 10.29 -9.85 0.36
N LYS A 98 9.51 -9.15 1.20
CA LYS A 98 9.17 -7.72 1.00
C LYS A 98 10.43 -6.86 0.98
N LEU A 99 11.33 -7.06 1.95
CA LEU A 99 12.59 -6.33 2.04
C LEU A 99 13.49 -6.61 0.84
N ALA A 100 13.58 -7.87 0.40
CA ALA A 100 14.36 -8.25 -0.79
C ALA A 100 13.84 -7.54 -2.05
N VAL A 101 12.52 -7.44 -2.24
CA VAL A 101 11.92 -6.69 -3.35
C VAL A 101 12.24 -5.20 -3.24
N LEU A 102 12.10 -4.59 -2.06
CA LEU A 102 12.40 -3.17 -1.84
C LEU A 102 13.87 -2.86 -2.17
N VAL A 103 14.80 -3.64 -1.63
CA VAL A 103 16.24 -3.49 -1.87
C VAL A 103 16.56 -3.65 -3.35
N GLU A 104 16.05 -4.68 -4.02
CA GLU A 104 16.31 -4.88 -5.46
C GLU A 104 15.79 -3.69 -6.30
N GLN A 105 14.62 -3.12 -5.97
CA GLN A 105 14.11 -1.97 -6.70
C GLN A 105 15.00 -0.74 -6.52
N LEU A 106 15.41 -0.45 -5.29
CA LEU A 106 16.27 0.70 -4.96
C LEU A 106 17.67 0.59 -5.58
N GLU A 107 18.29 -0.58 -5.52
CA GLU A 107 19.62 -0.81 -6.10
C GLU A 107 19.57 -0.70 -7.63
N ARG A 108 18.62 -1.40 -8.26
CA ARG A 108 18.57 -1.53 -9.72
C ARG A 108 18.01 -0.31 -10.42
N PHE A 109 16.93 0.28 -9.89
CA PHE A 109 16.20 1.37 -10.54
C PHE A 109 16.38 2.70 -9.84
N GLY A 110 16.62 2.70 -8.52
CA GLY A 110 16.95 3.90 -7.75
C GLY A 110 18.41 4.30 -7.82
N GLN A 111 19.30 3.41 -8.28
CA GLN A 111 20.75 3.59 -8.26
C GLN A 111 21.28 3.96 -6.87
N VAL A 112 20.72 3.30 -5.86
CA VAL A 112 21.15 3.39 -4.46
C VAL A 112 22.00 2.16 -4.14
N PRO A 113 23.34 2.23 -4.25
CA PRO A 113 24.19 1.09 -3.91
C PRO A 113 24.05 0.74 -2.42
N ASN A 114 24.21 -0.55 -2.10
CA ASN A 114 24.11 -1.07 -0.73
C ASN A 114 22.79 -0.70 -0.02
N ALA A 115 21.67 -0.67 -0.75
CA ALA A 115 20.38 -0.24 -0.18
C ALA A 115 19.97 -1.08 1.04
N LYS A 116 20.42 -2.35 1.12
CA LYS A 116 20.22 -3.22 2.27
C LYS A 116 20.71 -2.62 3.60
N GLU A 117 21.73 -1.77 3.61
CA GLU A 117 22.28 -1.17 4.84
C GLU A 117 21.38 -0.06 5.41
N ILE A 118 20.55 0.55 4.56
CA ILE A 118 19.66 1.66 4.93
C ILE A 118 18.18 1.26 4.93
N CYS A 119 17.86 0.02 4.57
CA CYS A 119 16.51 -0.51 4.50
C CYS A 119 16.21 -1.46 5.65
N SER A 120 15.03 -1.30 6.25
CA SER A 120 14.51 -2.22 7.26
C SER A 120 13.03 -2.49 7.03
N ILE A 121 12.49 -3.56 7.62
CA ILE A 121 11.05 -3.83 7.61
C ILE A 121 10.59 -4.28 9.00
N ASN A 122 9.54 -3.65 9.50
CA ASN A 122 8.95 -3.94 10.80
C ASN A 122 7.60 -4.65 10.64
N SER A 123 7.30 -5.59 11.54
CA SER A 123 5.93 -6.08 11.71
C SER A 123 5.07 -5.02 12.40
N VAL A 124 3.77 -5.06 12.15
CA VAL A 124 2.78 -4.20 12.81
C VAL A 124 1.64 -5.09 13.29
N GLU A 125 1.23 -4.93 14.54
CA GLU A 125 0.15 -5.75 15.10
C GLU A 125 -1.24 -5.21 14.73
N PRO A 126 -2.19 -6.08 14.35
CA PRO A 126 -2.05 -7.53 14.26
C PRO A 126 -1.28 -8.00 13.00
N SER A 127 -0.25 -8.83 13.19
CA SER A 127 0.75 -9.13 12.14
C SER A 127 0.46 -10.38 11.29
N ASP A 128 -0.68 -11.03 11.50
CA ASP A 128 -1.11 -12.20 10.73
C ASP A 128 -2.49 -11.99 10.05
N TYR A 129 -3.55 -11.86 10.84
CA TYR A 129 -4.95 -11.90 10.47
C TYR A 129 -5.72 -10.77 11.18
N ASN A 130 -6.99 -10.56 10.83
CA ASN A 130 -7.87 -9.55 11.44
C ASN A 130 -7.41 -8.08 11.33
N TRP A 131 -6.41 -7.79 10.52
CA TRP A 131 -5.86 -6.44 10.35
C TRP A 131 -6.66 -5.56 9.39
N ARG A 132 -7.38 -6.14 8.42
CA ARG A 132 -7.99 -5.37 7.34
C ARG A 132 -9.31 -4.74 7.79
N THR A 133 -9.30 -3.42 7.98
CA THR A 133 -10.43 -2.61 8.47
C THR A 133 -11.38 -2.15 7.36
N ARG A 134 -11.06 -2.44 6.09
CA ARG A 134 -11.95 -2.16 4.95
C ARG A 134 -11.91 -3.25 3.89
N ILE A 135 -13.07 -3.72 3.46
CA ILE A 135 -13.20 -4.65 2.34
C ILE A 135 -14.25 -4.17 1.35
N ARG A 136 -13.96 -4.33 0.06
CA ARG A 136 -14.92 -4.12 -1.01
C ARG A 136 -15.37 -5.47 -1.54
N LEU A 137 -16.67 -5.69 -1.60
CA LEU A 137 -17.28 -6.93 -2.08
C LEU A 137 -18.11 -6.64 -3.32
N VAL A 138 -18.24 -7.65 -4.16
CA VAL A 138 -19.12 -7.64 -5.34
C VAL A 138 -20.10 -8.80 -5.24
N ALA A 139 -21.36 -8.56 -5.57
CA ALA A 139 -22.38 -9.59 -5.66
C ALA A 139 -22.29 -10.32 -7.01
N ASN A 140 -22.30 -11.65 -6.96
CA ASN A 140 -22.30 -12.50 -8.15
C ASN A 140 -23.71 -12.57 -8.81
N GLU A 141 -23.87 -13.39 -9.83
CA GLU A 141 -25.15 -13.60 -10.54
C GLU A 141 -26.28 -14.17 -9.65
N GLN A 142 -25.93 -14.74 -8.49
CA GLN A 142 -26.86 -15.29 -7.50
C GLN A 142 -27.06 -14.33 -6.31
N GLY A 143 -26.57 -13.09 -6.40
CA GLY A 143 -26.64 -12.11 -5.31
C GLY A 143 -25.72 -12.39 -4.12
N LYS A 144 -24.83 -13.39 -4.22
CA LYS A 144 -23.88 -13.74 -3.14
C LYS A 144 -22.63 -12.89 -3.21
N TRP A 145 -22.19 -12.42 -2.05
CA TRP A 145 -21.04 -11.52 -1.92
C TRP A 145 -19.70 -12.25 -1.98
N GLY A 146 -18.73 -11.63 -2.63
CA GLY A 146 -17.39 -12.17 -2.70
C GLY A 146 -16.33 -11.19 -3.16
N PHE A 147 -15.11 -11.71 -3.27
CA PHE A 147 -13.99 -11.01 -3.92
C PHE A 147 -13.84 -11.51 -5.36
N ARG A 148 -13.22 -10.70 -6.22
CA ARG A 148 -12.81 -11.18 -7.53
C ARG A 148 -11.71 -12.24 -7.39
N LYS A 149 -11.81 -13.30 -8.17
CA LYS A 149 -10.74 -14.28 -8.34
C LYS A 149 -9.51 -13.62 -8.95
N THR A 150 -8.36 -14.24 -8.75
CA THR A 150 -7.09 -13.71 -9.25
C THR A 150 -7.14 -13.49 -10.77
N ARG A 151 -6.93 -12.25 -11.22
CA ARG A 151 -6.92 -11.87 -12.65
C ARG A 151 -8.18 -12.29 -13.40
N SER A 152 -9.33 -12.26 -12.73
CA SER A 152 -10.62 -12.60 -13.32
C SER A 152 -11.70 -11.61 -12.86
N HIS A 153 -12.80 -11.56 -13.60
CA HIS A 153 -14.04 -10.89 -13.18
C HIS A 153 -14.97 -11.81 -12.41
N GLU A 154 -14.69 -13.12 -12.39
CA GLU A 154 -15.44 -14.09 -11.60
C GLU A 154 -15.33 -13.81 -10.10
N VAL A 155 -16.44 -14.01 -9.40
CA VAL A 155 -16.54 -13.78 -7.96
C VAL A 155 -16.30 -15.09 -7.20
N GLN A 156 -15.28 -15.09 -6.35
CA GLN A 156 -15.14 -16.07 -5.28
C GLN A 156 -16.07 -15.66 -4.14
N VAL A 157 -17.21 -16.35 -4.04
CA VAL A 157 -18.12 -16.20 -2.90
C VAL A 157 -17.39 -16.57 -1.63
N ILE A 158 -17.56 -15.73 -0.60
CA ILE A 158 -16.97 -15.94 0.72
C ILE A 158 -18.00 -15.70 1.81
N ASP A 159 -17.89 -16.45 2.90
CA ASP A 159 -18.64 -16.26 4.15
C ASP A 159 -17.74 -15.72 5.28
N LYS A 160 -16.42 -15.81 5.11
CA LYS A 160 -15.41 -15.30 6.03
C LYS A 160 -14.13 -14.90 5.29
N CYS A 161 -13.50 -13.83 5.76
CA CYS A 161 -12.16 -13.41 5.32
C CYS A 161 -11.23 -13.33 6.53
N LEU A 162 -10.23 -14.22 6.60
CA LEU A 162 -9.33 -14.30 7.78
C LEU A 162 -8.53 -13.01 8.01
N ILE A 163 -8.17 -12.28 6.96
CA ILE A 163 -7.45 -11.00 7.13
C ILE A 163 -8.39 -9.84 7.49
N ALA A 164 -9.70 -9.96 7.26
CA ALA A 164 -10.66 -8.92 7.61
C ALA A 164 -10.89 -8.87 9.12
N ASN A 165 -11.05 -7.67 9.66
CA ASN A 165 -11.39 -7.49 11.07
C ASN A 165 -12.66 -8.30 11.45
N ASN A 166 -12.72 -8.80 12.69
CA ASN A 166 -13.84 -9.63 13.14
C ASN A 166 -15.20 -8.95 12.98
N SER A 167 -15.31 -7.64 13.24
CA SER A 167 -16.59 -6.93 13.10
C SER A 167 -17.07 -6.87 11.65
N ILE A 168 -16.15 -6.88 10.68
CA ILE A 168 -16.48 -6.97 9.25
C ILE A 168 -16.99 -8.37 8.92
N ASN A 169 -16.36 -9.41 9.46
CA ASN A 169 -16.84 -10.79 9.29
C ASN A 169 -18.23 -10.99 9.91
N ASP A 170 -18.54 -10.31 11.02
CA ASP A 170 -19.86 -10.39 11.65
C ASP A 170 -20.96 -9.70 10.81
N VAL A 171 -20.63 -8.59 10.16
CA VAL A 171 -21.50 -7.97 9.15
C VAL A 171 -21.68 -8.89 7.94
N LEU A 172 -20.58 -9.43 7.39
CA LEU A 172 -20.59 -10.30 6.20
C LEU A 172 -21.56 -11.48 6.33
N LYS A 173 -21.56 -12.16 7.48
CA LYS A 173 -22.46 -13.31 7.75
C LYS A 173 -23.96 -12.97 7.62
N ASN A 174 -24.31 -11.71 7.85
CA ASN A 174 -25.70 -11.25 7.93
C ASN A 174 -26.10 -10.32 6.78
N LEU A 175 -25.24 -10.16 5.77
CA LEU A 175 -25.57 -9.32 4.61
C LEU A 175 -26.75 -9.91 3.83
N PRO A 176 -27.76 -9.10 3.46
CA PRO A 176 -28.78 -9.53 2.52
C PRO A 176 -28.15 -9.79 1.15
N GLU A 177 -28.82 -10.56 0.31
CA GLU A 177 -28.39 -10.76 -1.09
C GLU A 177 -28.36 -9.41 -1.83
N GLY A 178 -27.30 -9.22 -2.62
CA GLY A 178 -27.12 -8.05 -3.46
C GLY A 178 -27.75 -8.20 -4.84
N ASN A 179 -27.85 -7.10 -5.55
CA ASN A 179 -28.14 -7.13 -6.98
C ASN A 179 -26.92 -7.58 -7.78
N ILE A 180 -27.12 -8.18 -8.95
CA ILE A 180 -26.02 -8.68 -9.79
C ILE A 180 -25.04 -7.54 -10.10
N GLY A 181 -23.76 -7.75 -9.76
CA GLY A 181 -22.70 -6.77 -10.01
C GLY A 181 -22.65 -5.61 -9.00
N GLU A 182 -23.57 -5.55 -8.04
CA GLU A 182 -23.57 -4.54 -6.99
C GLU A 182 -22.25 -4.61 -6.21
N GLU A 183 -21.65 -3.44 -5.95
CA GLU A 183 -20.45 -3.32 -5.13
C GLU A 183 -20.77 -2.58 -3.82
N ILE A 184 -20.30 -3.16 -2.71
CA ILE A 184 -20.38 -2.54 -1.37
C ILE A 184 -18.99 -2.43 -0.76
N LEU A 185 -18.83 -1.46 0.13
CA LEU A 185 -17.65 -1.23 0.94
C LEU A 185 -18.03 -1.37 2.42
N ILE A 186 -17.42 -2.31 3.12
CA ILE A 186 -17.60 -2.49 4.56
C ILE A 186 -16.39 -1.87 5.27
N VAL A 187 -16.65 -0.98 6.22
CA VAL A 187 -15.62 -0.19 6.93
C VAL A 187 -15.77 -0.35 8.43
N LYS A 188 -14.70 -0.76 9.11
CA LYS A 188 -14.58 -0.64 10.56
C LYS A 188 -14.33 0.84 10.91
N SER A 189 -15.30 1.46 11.56
CA SER A 189 -15.32 2.87 11.98
C SER A 189 -15.30 2.90 13.49
N LYS A 190 -14.21 3.33 14.13
CA LYS A 190 -13.99 3.34 15.59
C LYS A 190 -14.78 2.27 16.37
N ASP A 191 -15.98 2.59 16.88
CA ASP A 191 -16.82 1.73 17.71
C ASP A 191 -17.85 0.87 16.93
N GLU A 192 -18.05 1.13 15.65
CA GLU A 192 -19.07 0.50 14.79
C GLU A 192 -18.48 -0.11 13.50
N THR A 193 -19.33 -0.66 12.64
CA THR A 193 -18.96 -1.13 11.29
C THR A 193 -20.06 -0.73 10.31
N ILE A 194 -19.68 -0.02 9.25
CA ILE A 194 -20.60 0.64 8.33
C ILE A 194 -20.51 -0.01 6.95
N VAL A 195 -21.64 -0.18 6.28
CA VAL A 195 -21.73 -0.67 4.89
C VAL A 195 -22.12 0.49 3.98
N TYR A 196 -21.32 0.75 2.96
CA TYR A 196 -21.52 1.79 1.96
C TYR A 196 -21.76 1.18 0.58
N PRO A 197 -22.79 1.62 -0.18
CA PRO A 197 -22.90 1.28 -1.59
C PRO A 197 -21.82 2.02 -2.40
N VAL A 198 -21.15 1.34 -3.33
CA VAL A 198 -20.07 1.95 -4.14
C VAL A 198 -20.61 2.73 -5.33
N GLU A 199 -21.69 2.27 -5.96
CA GLU A 199 -22.23 2.90 -7.18
C GLU A 199 -22.94 4.25 -6.93
N LYS A 200 -23.44 4.45 -5.70
CA LYS A 200 -24.05 5.71 -5.28
C LYS A 200 -23.00 6.49 -4.49
N ARG A 201 -22.25 7.38 -5.16
CA ARG A 201 -21.66 8.53 -4.46
C ARG A 201 -22.82 9.27 -3.82
N THR A 202 -23.10 8.95 -2.57
CA THR A 202 -24.20 9.51 -1.81
C THR A 202 -23.57 10.65 -1.02
N PRO A 203 -23.71 11.92 -1.45
CA PRO A 203 -22.99 13.02 -0.81
C PRO A 203 -23.38 13.23 0.67
N SER A 204 -24.45 12.56 1.11
CA SER A 204 -24.97 12.55 2.48
C SER A 204 -24.62 11.29 3.29
N ALA A 205 -23.81 10.36 2.77
CA ALA A 205 -23.38 9.21 3.56
C ALA A 205 -22.53 9.71 4.75
N PRO A 206 -22.77 9.21 5.98
CA PRO A 206 -22.01 9.64 7.14
C PRO A 206 -20.54 9.25 6.98
N ASN A 207 -19.65 10.16 7.42
CA ASN A 207 -18.23 9.85 7.53
C ASN A 207 -18.03 8.69 8.52
N SER A 208 -17.08 7.82 8.22
CA SER A 208 -16.47 6.94 9.20
C SER A 208 -15.53 7.75 10.11
N VAL A 209 -15.38 7.31 11.36
CA VAL A 209 -14.43 7.86 12.34
C VAL A 209 -13.26 6.90 12.46
N GLN A 210 -12.05 7.44 12.38
CA GLN A 210 -10.81 6.69 12.51
C GLN A 210 -9.93 7.33 13.58
N GLU A 211 -9.44 6.55 14.52
CA GLU A 211 -8.63 7.07 15.62
C GLU A 211 -7.14 6.83 15.37
N VAL A 212 -6.32 7.84 15.68
CA VAL A 212 -4.86 7.73 15.72
C VAL A 212 -4.36 8.36 17.01
N ASP A 213 -3.76 7.55 17.88
CA ASP A 213 -3.19 7.98 19.16
C ASP A 213 -4.16 8.88 19.99
N GLY A 214 -5.46 8.51 20.01
CA GLY A 214 -6.51 9.23 20.73
C GLY A 214 -7.14 10.44 20.01
N HIS A 215 -6.72 10.75 18.77
CA HIS A 215 -7.33 11.77 17.93
C HIS A 215 -8.23 11.17 16.86
N ASP A 216 -9.45 11.68 16.74
CA ASP A 216 -10.45 11.21 15.78
C ASP A 216 -10.37 11.97 14.45
N PHE A 217 -10.31 11.22 13.36
CA PHE A 217 -10.37 11.71 11.99
C PHE A 217 -11.70 11.32 11.35
N ALA A 218 -12.41 12.32 10.84
CA ALA A 218 -13.54 12.09 9.95
C ALA A 218 -13.03 11.70 8.55
N VAL A 219 -13.55 10.61 8.01
CA VAL A 219 -13.20 10.07 6.69
C VAL A 219 -14.47 9.70 5.95
N ALA A 220 -14.63 10.17 4.71
CA ALA A 220 -15.75 9.77 3.85
C ALA A 220 -15.80 8.25 3.72
N GLY A 221 -17.00 7.67 3.62
CA GLY A 221 -17.16 6.20 3.58
C GLY A 221 -16.35 5.53 2.47
N ASP A 222 -16.34 6.13 1.28
CA ASP A 222 -15.54 5.72 0.12
C ASP A 222 -14.16 6.41 0.03
N GLY A 223 -13.84 7.26 1.00
CA GLY A 223 -12.58 7.98 1.11
C GLY A 223 -11.41 7.07 1.47
N PHE A 224 -10.22 7.46 1.02
CA PHE A 224 -9.01 6.73 1.37
C PHE A 224 -8.68 6.87 2.85
N TRP A 225 -8.31 5.75 3.46
CA TRP A 225 -7.62 5.70 4.75
C TRP A 225 -6.91 4.36 4.87
N GLN A 226 -5.87 4.32 5.69
CA GLN A 226 -5.04 3.15 5.85
C GLN A 226 -5.85 1.94 6.35
N VAL A 227 -5.71 0.80 5.68
CA VAL A 227 -6.56 -0.38 5.93
C VAL A 227 -6.11 -1.23 7.12
N HIS A 228 -4.95 -0.95 7.69
CA HIS A 228 -4.42 -1.64 8.85
C HIS A 228 -4.57 -0.72 10.08
N PRO A 229 -5.09 -1.20 11.23
CA PRO A 229 -5.39 -0.35 12.39
C PRO A 229 -4.14 0.37 12.93
N GLY A 230 -2.99 -0.32 12.96
CA GLY A 230 -1.73 0.27 13.39
C GLY A 230 -1.05 1.20 12.37
N ALA A 231 -1.55 1.30 11.13
CA ALA A 231 -0.84 1.98 10.03
C ALA A 231 -0.59 3.47 10.29
N ALA A 232 -1.65 4.21 10.58
CA ALA A 232 -1.54 5.66 10.76
C ALA A 232 -0.61 6.02 11.93
N SER A 233 -0.64 5.24 13.02
CA SER A 233 0.24 5.44 14.18
C SER A 233 1.70 5.14 13.84
N VAL A 234 2.02 4.00 13.19
CA VAL A 234 3.43 3.68 12.87
C VAL A 234 4.02 4.64 11.85
N LEU A 235 3.24 5.07 10.85
CA LEU A 235 3.67 6.05 9.85
C LEU A 235 3.91 7.42 10.50
N SER A 236 2.96 7.90 11.32
CA SER A 236 3.10 9.16 12.06
C SER A 236 4.33 9.13 12.97
N ASN A 237 4.52 8.06 13.73
CA ASN A 237 5.67 7.92 14.62
C ASN A 237 7.00 7.87 13.85
N GLN A 238 7.03 7.24 12.68
CA GLN A 238 8.23 7.22 11.85
C GLN A 238 8.54 8.60 11.24
N ILE A 239 7.51 9.37 10.85
CA ILE A 239 7.68 10.77 10.41
C ILE A 239 8.27 11.60 11.56
N LYS A 240 7.67 11.56 12.75
CA LYS A 240 8.16 12.28 13.95
C LYS A 240 9.62 11.95 14.27
N LYS A 241 10.00 10.66 14.23
CA LYS A 241 11.39 10.24 14.40
C LYS A 241 12.31 10.84 13.33
N SER A 242 11.88 10.86 12.08
CA SER A 242 12.69 11.31 10.94
C SER A 242 12.98 12.81 10.96
N ILE A 243 12.14 13.60 11.62
CA ILE A 243 12.24 15.06 11.75
C ILE A 243 12.64 15.52 13.16
N SER A 244 12.94 14.57 14.06
CA SER A 244 13.33 14.88 15.43
C SER A 244 14.59 15.75 15.48
N GLY A 245 14.58 16.77 16.33
CA GLY A 245 15.70 17.72 16.48
C GLY A 245 15.79 18.80 15.39
N LEU A 246 14.94 18.77 14.36
CA LEU A 246 14.86 19.84 13.38
C LEU A 246 14.14 21.07 13.96
N LYS A 247 14.47 22.24 13.42
CA LYS A 247 13.63 23.42 13.53
C LYS A 247 12.80 23.53 12.25
N VAL A 248 11.49 23.41 12.37
CA VAL A 248 10.55 23.46 11.24
C VAL A 248 9.65 24.68 11.43
N ASP A 249 9.84 25.70 10.59
CA ASP A 249 9.00 26.89 10.56
C ASP A 249 7.89 26.76 9.49
N SER A 250 8.10 25.90 8.48
CA SER A 250 7.16 25.65 7.39
C SER A 250 7.21 24.22 6.85
N PHE A 251 6.05 23.65 6.51
CA PHE A 251 5.98 22.33 5.88
C PHE A 251 4.89 22.23 4.81
N ALA A 252 5.02 21.25 3.92
CA ALA A 252 3.94 20.81 3.04
C ALA A 252 3.66 19.31 3.22
N ASP A 253 2.38 18.95 3.32
CA ASP A 253 1.85 17.58 3.24
C ASP A 253 1.13 17.43 1.90
N LEU A 254 1.72 16.65 1.00
CA LEU A 254 1.25 16.47 -0.38
C LEU A 254 0.53 15.12 -0.51
N TYR A 255 -0.60 15.13 -1.22
CA TYR A 255 -1.50 13.97 -1.29
C TYR A 255 -2.05 13.64 0.11
N ALA A 256 -2.39 14.68 0.86
CA ALA A 256 -2.58 14.60 2.30
C ALA A 256 -3.83 13.81 2.74
N GLY A 257 -4.73 13.48 1.81
CA GLY A 257 -6.01 12.86 2.12
C GLY A 257 -6.78 13.70 3.14
N VAL A 258 -7.05 13.11 4.30
CA VAL A 258 -7.78 13.74 5.41
C VAL A 258 -6.88 14.45 6.43
N GLY A 259 -5.59 14.61 6.13
CA GLY A 259 -4.64 15.38 6.95
C GLY A 259 -4.01 14.63 8.13
N ALA A 260 -4.00 13.29 8.11
CA ALA A 260 -3.46 12.49 9.22
C ALA A 260 -1.95 12.68 9.43
N LEU A 261 -1.17 12.78 8.34
CA LEU A 261 0.28 12.97 8.42
C LEU A 261 0.61 14.42 8.81
N ALA A 262 -0.07 15.42 8.24
CA ALA A 262 0.01 16.80 8.69
C ALA A 262 -0.27 16.96 10.20
N HIS A 263 -1.27 16.26 10.74
CA HIS A 263 -1.54 16.28 12.18
C HIS A 263 -0.31 15.83 13.00
N SER A 264 0.40 14.79 12.55
CA SER A 264 1.61 14.31 13.25
C SER A 264 2.74 15.36 13.27
N LEU A 265 2.89 16.14 12.20
CA LEU A 265 3.84 17.26 12.11
C LEU A 265 3.45 18.40 13.06
N LEU A 266 2.16 18.72 13.13
CA LEU A 266 1.63 19.80 13.95
C LEU A 266 1.68 19.50 15.44
N GLN A 267 1.69 18.22 15.83
CA GLN A 267 1.95 17.81 17.21
C GLN A 267 3.40 18.12 17.64
N GLU A 268 4.38 17.97 16.75
CA GLU A 268 5.78 18.29 17.03
C GLU A 268 6.08 19.79 16.86
N PHE A 269 5.45 20.41 15.86
CA PHE A 269 5.69 21.80 15.48
C PHE A 269 4.37 22.60 15.42
N PRO A 270 3.73 22.87 16.57
CA PRO A 270 2.39 23.47 16.62
C PRO A 270 2.32 24.88 16.05
N GLN A 271 3.46 25.57 15.88
CA GLN A 271 3.55 26.93 15.31
C GLN A 271 4.01 26.96 13.85
N ALA A 272 4.38 25.81 13.25
CA ALA A 272 4.86 25.77 11.87
C ALA A 272 3.73 26.10 10.87
N THR A 273 4.03 26.86 9.83
CA THR A 273 3.04 27.12 8.78
C THR A 273 2.89 25.88 7.89
N GLY A 274 1.72 25.25 7.91
CA GLY A 274 1.46 24.00 7.21
C GLY A 274 0.62 24.18 5.96
N PHE A 275 1.03 23.55 4.85
CA PHE A 275 0.23 23.47 3.62
C PHE A 275 -0.20 22.02 3.39
N VAL A 276 -1.50 21.76 3.40
CA VAL A 276 -2.09 20.41 3.31
C VAL A 276 -2.82 20.31 1.97
N VAL A 277 -2.27 19.57 1.02
CA VAL A 277 -2.70 19.60 -0.39
C VAL A 277 -3.34 18.29 -0.79
N GLU A 278 -4.60 18.35 -1.19
CA GLU A 278 -5.40 17.19 -1.58
C GLU A 278 -6.30 17.53 -2.78
N ALA A 279 -6.33 16.64 -3.77
CA ALA A 279 -7.11 16.84 -4.99
C ALA A 279 -8.58 16.44 -4.83
N ASP A 280 -8.87 15.45 -3.98
CA ASP A 280 -10.22 15.02 -3.66
C ASP A 280 -10.90 16.04 -2.73
N ARG A 281 -12.04 16.57 -3.19
CA ARG A 281 -12.74 17.65 -2.47
C ARG A 281 -13.31 17.19 -1.13
N ASN A 282 -13.77 15.95 -1.01
CA ASN A 282 -14.33 15.43 0.22
C ASN A 282 -13.22 15.19 1.24
N ALA A 283 -12.09 14.61 0.81
CA ALA A 283 -10.91 14.45 1.64
C ALA A 283 -10.36 15.80 2.11
N ALA A 284 -10.23 16.79 1.22
CA ALA A 284 -9.80 18.14 1.60
C ALA A 284 -10.77 18.82 2.58
N GLN A 285 -12.09 18.63 2.42
CA GLN A 285 -13.07 19.17 3.38
C GLN A 285 -12.97 18.47 4.74
N ASN A 286 -12.76 17.16 4.77
CA ASN A 286 -12.50 16.41 6.00
C ASN A 286 -11.19 16.84 6.65
N ALA A 287 -10.12 17.09 5.88
CA ALA A 287 -8.86 17.63 6.39
C ALA A 287 -9.05 18.98 7.08
N LYS A 288 -9.88 19.89 6.53
CA LYS A 288 -10.23 21.15 7.21
C LYS A 288 -10.91 20.93 8.55
N THR A 289 -11.81 19.94 8.61
CA THR A 289 -12.52 19.59 9.86
C THR A 289 -11.57 18.99 10.89
N ASN A 290 -10.73 18.03 10.46
CA ASN A 290 -9.81 17.32 11.34
C ASN A 290 -8.71 18.24 11.89
N LEU A 291 -8.27 19.22 11.10
CA LEU A 291 -7.19 20.15 11.47
C LEU A 291 -7.71 21.52 11.97
N LYS A 292 -9.00 21.65 12.28
CA LYS A 292 -9.66 22.93 12.61
C LYS A 292 -9.04 23.69 13.79
N ASP A 293 -8.37 22.98 14.69
CA ASP A 293 -7.75 23.53 15.89
C ASP A 293 -6.40 24.20 15.59
N PHE A 294 -5.78 23.92 14.43
CA PHE A 294 -4.54 24.54 13.97
C PHE A 294 -4.83 25.72 13.02
N LYS A 295 -4.61 26.95 13.51
CA LYS A 295 -4.92 28.18 12.76
C LYS A 295 -3.86 28.57 11.72
N ASN A 296 -2.68 27.97 11.83
CA ASN A 296 -1.49 28.10 10.99
C ASN A 296 -1.46 27.09 9.82
N VAL A 297 -2.58 26.41 9.54
CA VAL A 297 -2.69 25.41 8.49
C VAL A 297 -3.58 25.90 7.37
N GLN A 298 -3.08 25.81 6.14
CA GLN A 298 -3.85 26.03 4.93
C GLN A 298 -4.12 24.70 4.23
N VAL A 299 -5.39 24.28 4.24
CA VAL A 299 -5.84 23.14 3.44
C VAL A 299 -6.19 23.60 2.02
N VAL A 300 -5.54 23.02 1.03
CA VAL A 300 -5.65 23.35 -0.39
C VAL A 300 -6.30 22.19 -1.14
N GLY A 301 -7.51 22.43 -1.66
CA GLY A 301 -8.24 21.50 -2.53
C GLY A 301 -7.79 21.61 -3.99
N ASP A 302 -6.59 21.18 -4.33
CA ASP A 302 -6.04 21.24 -5.70
C ASP A 302 -5.13 20.04 -5.98
N ARG A 303 -4.84 19.79 -7.26
CA ARG A 303 -3.88 18.75 -7.63
C ARG A 303 -2.47 19.18 -7.25
N VAL A 304 -1.72 18.25 -6.64
CA VAL A 304 -0.32 18.49 -6.23
C VAL A 304 0.55 18.99 -7.37
N ASP A 305 0.46 18.38 -8.56
CA ASP A 305 1.24 18.77 -9.74
C ASP A 305 1.01 20.22 -10.20
N ARG A 306 -0.21 20.72 -10.02
CA ARG A 306 -0.56 22.11 -10.31
C ARG A 306 -0.10 23.06 -9.19
N TRP A 307 -0.42 22.72 -7.96
CA TRP A 307 -0.18 23.59 -6.80
C TRP A 307 1.32 23.77 -6.54
N ILE A 308 2.11 22.68 -6.58
CA ILE A 308 3.54 22.74 -6.27
C ILE A 308 4.31 23.63 -7.27
N LYS A 309 3.82 23.72 -8.51
CA LYS A 309 4.38 24.61 -9.55
C LYS A 309 4.03 26.08 -9.30
N SER A 310 2.89 26.38 -8.68
CA SER A 310 2.40 27.75 -8.50
C SER A 310 2.90 28.38 -7.20
N VAL A 311 3.05 27.59 -6.13
CA VAL A 311 3.52 28.07 -4.84
C VAL A 311 4.96 28.61 -4.93
N LYS A 312 5.21 29.75 -4.28
CA LYS A 312 6.53 30.42 -4.25
C LYS A 312 7.26 30.30 -2.92
N THR A 313 6.62 29.65 -1.95
CA THR A 313 7.15 29.35 -0.63
C THR A 313 8.14 28.18 -0.72
N LYS A 314 9.19 28.23 0.09
CA LYS A 314 10.05 27.08 0.38
C LYS A 314 9.61 26.44 1.70
N PHE A 315 9.83 25.15 1.84
CA PHE A 315 9.41 24.36 3.00
C PHE A 315 10.63 23.78 3.70
N ASP A 316 10.65 23.79 5.03
CA ASP A 316 11.69 23.07 5.78
C ASP A 316 11.58 21.57 5.54
N VAL A 317 10.34 21.07 5.58
CA VAL A 317 10.02 19.66 5.39
C VAL A 317 8.89 19.51 4.38
N VAL A 318 9.04 18.56 3.46
CA VAL A 318 7.94 18.10 2.60
C VAL A 318 7.65 16.64 2.90
N VAL A 319 6.41 16.33 3.23
CA VAL A 319 5.87 14.97 3.33
C VAL A 319 5.03 14.70 2.10
N LEU A 320 5.15 13.51 1.51
CA LEU A 320 4.32 13.09 0.38
C LEU A 320 3.91 11.62 0.50
N ASP A 321 2.63 11.34 0.24
CA ASP A 321 2.06 9.97 0.15
C ASP A 321 1.39 9.78 -1.23
N PRO A 322 2.17 9.76 -2.33
CA PRO A 322 1.61 9.70 -3.68
C PRO A 322 0.91 8.36 -3.98
N PRO A 323 0.06 8.32 -5.02
CA PRO A 323 -0.53 7.07 -5.49
C PRO A 323 0.54 6.07 -5.97
N ARG A 324 0.15 4.81 -6.19
CA ARG A 324 1.03 3.71 -6.66
C ARG A 324 1.89 4.01 -7.89
N SER A 325 1.54 5.01 -8.70
CA SER A 325 2.37 5.45 -9.83
C SER A 325 3.65 6.19 -9.41
N GLY A 326 3.69 6.69 -8.17
CA GLY A 326 4.66 7.67 -7.67
C GLY A 326 4.21 9.11 -7.92
N ALA A 327 5.00 10.06 -7.46
CA ALA A 327 4.84 11.50 -7.68
C ALA A 327 5.27 11.90 -9.10
N GLY A 328 6.29 11.22 -9.63
CA GLY A 328 6.77 11.41 -11.00
C GLY A 328 7.66 12.65 -11.18
N GLN A 329 8.27 12.73 -12.37
CA GLN A 329 9.39 13.63 -12.66
C GLN A 329 9.12 15.11 -12.36
N ASN A 330 7.99 15.64 -12.84
CA ASN A 330 7.71 17.08 -12.72
C ASN A 330 7.45 17.48 -11.26
N VAL A 331 6.75 16.63 -10.49
CA VAL A 331 6.45 16.91 -9.08
C VAL A 331 7.72 16.80 -8.25
N MET A 332 8.48 15.71 -8.41
CA MET A 332 9.73 15.51 -7.67
C MET A 332 10.75 16.61 -7.93
N GLN A 333 10.85 17.12 -9.16
CA GLN A 333 11.70 18.28 -9.46
C GLN A 333 11.31 19.52 -8.63
N GLN A 334 10.01 19.83 -8.54
CA GLN A 334 9.57 21.00 -7.77
C GLN A 334 9.78 20.79 -6.27
N ILE A 335 9.46 19.60 -5.75
CA ILE A 335 9.72 19.24 -4.35
C ILE A 335 11.21 19.42 -4.02
N CYS A 336 12.11 18.89 -4.84
CA CYS A 336 13.56 19.01 -4.63
C CYS A 336 14.04 20.47 -4.66
N ALA A 337 13.40 21.34 -5.44
CA ALA A 337 13.76 22.75 -5.55
C ALA A 337 13.18 23.63 -4.42
N GLN A 338 12.08 23.20 -3.80
CA GLN A 338 11.34 23.96 -2.79
C GLN A 338 11.55 23.45 -1.36
N THR A 339 12.18 22.30 -1.17
CA THR A 339 12.47 21.75 0.17
C THR A 339 13.84 22.20 0.66
N LEU A 340 13.97 22.51 1.95
CA LEU A 340 15.20 23.03 2.55
C LEU A 340 15.97 21.97 3.36
N GLN A 341 15.28 21.12 4.12
CA GLN A 341 15.93 20.20 5.07
C GLN A 341 15.68 18.73 4.72
N LYS A 342 14.42 18.28 4.71
CA LYS A 342 14.08 16.86 4.50
C LYS A 342 12.85 16.65 3.62
N ILE A 343 12.92 15.62 2.76
CA ILE A 343 11.77 15.07 2.06
C ILE A 343 11.45 13.71 2.70
N ILE A 344 10.21 13.55 3.17
CA ILE A 344 9.70 12.31 3.76
C ILE A 344 8.68 11.70 2.80
N TYR A 345 9.07 10.64 2.11
CA TYR A 345 8.27 9.98 1.08
C TYR A 345 7.64 8.71 1.66
N ILE A 346 6.31 8.64 1.68
CA ILE A 346 5.53 7.45 2.02
C ILE A 346 5.23 6.70 0.72
N ALA A 347 5.58 5.42 0.64
CA ALA A 347 5.43 4.63 -0.57
C ALA A 347 4.90 3.22 -0.31
N CYS A 348 3.80 2.90 -1.00
CA CYS A 348 3.23 1.55 -1.07
C CYS A 348 3.72 0.71 -2.26
N ASP A 349 4.41 1.33 -3.23
CA ASP A 349 4.99 0.68 -4.41
C ASP A 349 6.52 0.91 -4.47
N PRO A 350 7.35 -0.12 -4.21
CA PRO A 350 8.80 0.02 -4.23
C PRO A 350 9.40 0.43 -5.57
N ALA A 351 8.75 0.07 -6.69
CA ALA A 351 9.25 0.43 -8.02
C ALA A 351 9.04 1.92 -8.32
N ALA A 352 7.90 2.48 -7.89
CA ALA A 352 7.64 3.91 -7.96
C ALA A 352 8.61 4.71 -7.08
N LEU A 353 8.80 4.29 -5.82
CA LEU A 353 9.76 4.90 -4.91
C LEU A 353 11.16 4.94 -5.55
N ALA A 354 11.64 3.81 -6.08
CA ALA A 354 12.95 3.75 -6.72
C ALA A 354 13.10 4.74 -7.89
N ARG A 355 12.09 4.86 -8.76
CA ARG A 355 12.13 5.84 -9.86
C ARG A 355 12.19 7.28 -9.35
N ASP A 356 11.40 7.62 -8.34
CA ASP A 356 11.33 8.97 -7.79
C ASP A 356 12.59 9.33 -7.00
N VAL A 357 13.21 8.37 -6.30
CA VAL A 357 14.53 8.52 -5.66
C VAL A 357 15.60 8.81 -6.72
N LEU A 358 15.60 8.09 -7.84
CA LEU A 358 16.54 8.38 -8.94
C LEU A 358 16.33 9.79 -9.51
N ILE A 359 15.09 10.28 -9.57
CA ILE A 359 14.81 11.67 -9.96
C ILE A 359 15.39 12.63 -8.94
N ALA A 360 15.12 12.43 -7.64
CA ALA A 360 15.61 13.28 -6.57
C ALA A 360 17.15 13.37 -6.55
N LYS A 361 17.83 12.24 -6.79
CA LYS A 361 19.30 12.17 -6.94
C LYS A 361 19.84 13.12 -8.00
N LYS A 362 19.15 13.25 -9.15
CA LYS A 362 19.54 14.19 -10.21
C LYS A 362 19.43 15.67 -9.79
N TYR A 363 18.72 15.95 -8.70
CA TYR A 363 18.53 17.28 -8.12
C TYR A 363 19.27 17.46 -6.79
N GLY A 364 20.28 16.63 -6.49
CA GLY A 364 21.16 16.81 -5.32
C GLY A 364 20.57 16.31 -4.01
N TRP A 365 19.68 15.32 -4.06
CA TRP A 365 19.10 14.66 -2.89
C TRP A 365 19.49 13.19 -2.85
N ARG A 366 20.02 12.71 -1.72
CA ARG A 366 20.28 11.29 -1.50
C ARG A 366 19.23 10.66 -0.60
N LEU A 367 18.99 9.37 -0.81
CA LEU A 367 18.22 8.55 0.11
C LEU A 367 19.06 8.25 1.35
N GLU A 368 18.56 8.62 2.52
CA GLU A 368 19.24 8.43 3.82
C GLU A 368 18.81 7.15 4.51
N THR A 369 17.51 6.92 4.63
CA THR A 369 16.93 5.72 5.25
C THR A 369 15.63 5.32 4.59
N VAL A 370 15.30 4.03 4.66
CA VAL A 370 13.97 3.50 4.35
C VAL A 370 13.53 2.55 5.46
N VAL A 371 12.45 2.91 6.13
CA VAL A 371 11.80 2.04 7.11
C VAL A 371 10.48 1.56 6.53
N ALA A 372 10.42 0.27 6.20
CA ALA A 372 9.20 -0.38 5.75
C ALA A 372 8.39 -0.96 6.91
N PHE A 373 7.10 -1.11 6.68
CA PHE A 373 6.13 -1.67 7.60
C PHE A 373 5.29 -2.71 6.85
N ASP A 374 5.14 -3.87 7.48
CA ASP A 374 4.24 -4.91 7.02
C ASP A 374 2.79 -4.58 7.41
N LEU A 375 2.20 -3.62 6.69
CA LEU A 375 0.80 -3.19 6.88
C LEU A 375 -0.20 -4.05 6.09
N PHE A 376 0.29 -5.01 5.31
CA PHE A 376 -0.53 -5.92 4.52
C PHE A 376 -0.03 -7.38 4.63
N PRO A 377 0.00 -7.97 5.84
CA PRO A 377 0.35 -9.37 6.00
C PRO A 377 -0.46 -10.28 5.07
N MET A 378 0.14 -11.40 4.63
CA MET A 378 -0.40 -12.35 3.64
C MET A 378 -0.46 -11.83 2.19
N THR A 379 -0.05 -10.59 1.94
CA THR A 379 0.07 -10.00 0.61
C THR A 379 1.51 -9.57 0.35
N HIS A 380 1.83 -9.27 -0.91
CA HIS A 380 3.13 -8.72 -1.27
C HIS A 380 3.29 -7.22 -0.97
N HIS A 381 2.22 -6.52 -0.63
CA HIS A 381 2.26 -5.09 -0.36
C HIS A 381 3.05 -4.79 0.91
N LEU A 382 3.81 -3.71 0.88
CA LEU A 382 4.47 -3.09 2.02
C LEU A 382 4.21 -1.59 1.94
N GLU A 383 4.28 -0.93 3.09
CA GLU A 383 4.33 0.53 3.15
C GLU A 383 5.73 0.93 3.59
N SER A 384 6.26 2.03 3.11
CA SER A 384 7.61 2.47 3.48
C SER A 384 7.68 3.97 3.68
N VAL A 385 8.50 4.38 4.64
CA VAL A 385 8.87 5.78 4.87
C VAL A 385 10.33 5.94 4.47
N ALA A 386 10.54 6.65 3.37
CA ALA A 386 11.85 6.98 2.82
C ALA A 386 12.21 8.42 3.18
N VAL A 387 13.39 8.62 3.76
CA VAL A 387 13.91 9.94 4.12
C VAL A 387 14.98 10.33 3.11
N LEU A 388 14.78 11.45 2.42
CA LEU A 388 15.79 12.05 1.56
C LEU A 388 16.32 13.34 2.19
N VAL A 389 17.63 13.53 2.04
CA VAL A 389 18.38 14.69 2.51
C VAL A 389 19.23 15.23 1.38
N HIS A 390 19.60 16.51 1.46
CA HIS A 390 20.56 17.09 0.52
C HIS A 390 21.93 16.38 0.62
N GLU A 391 22.56 16.17 -0.54
CA GLU A 391 23.97 15.75 -0.64
C GLU A 391 24.95 16.83 -0.20
#